data_AF-A0A963H963-F1
#
_entry.id   AF-A0A963H963-F1
#
_cell.length_a   1.000
_cell.length_b   1.000
_cell.length_c   1.000
_cell.angle_alpha   90.00
_cell.angle_beta   90.00
_cell.angle_gamma   90.00
#
_symmetry.space_group_name_H-M   'P 1'
#
loop_
_entity.id
_entity.type
_entity.pdbx_description
1 polymer ?
#
loop_
_entity_poly.entity_id
_entity_poly.type
_entity_poly.pdbx_seq_one_letter_code
_entity_poly.pdbx_strand_id
1 'polypeptide(L)'
;MNRIIDEIVRLANAEWEFFGKQEFDVDGRKVRDGMDETEDGFWQRVGIYWRDGTGKNLTGKNDDFPWSATFISYLMRKAGAADRFKYNALHSVYIRAAIKARERGNKAYGFWGFRLAERPPEIGDLVCYSREAGISFDTQSTSYKSHSDVVVGRSERAIQVIGGNVGNSVSRKTLKLDNRGLLTDQSHDWFCVLQNRLDTANS
;
A
#
# COMPACT_ATOMS: atom_id res chain seq x y z
N MET A 1 -20.63 -5.14 -13.28
CA MET A 1 -19.18 -4.94 -13.46
C MET A 1 -18.60 -4.73 -12.07
N ASN A 2 -17.64 -5.55 -11.64
CA ASN A 2 -17.00 -5.37 -10.33
C ASN A 2 -16.16 -4.09 -10.36
N ARG A 3 -16.06 -3.39 -9.24
CA ARG A 3 -15.24 -2.19 -9.16
C ARG A 3 -13.76 -2.57 -9.02
N ILE A 4 -12.88 -1.70 -9.49
CA ILE A 4 -11.43 -1.91 -9.38
C ILE A 4 -11.00 -1.81 -7.92
N ILE A 5 -11.66 -0.94 -7.14
CA ILE A 5 -11.49 -0.86 -5.69
C ILE A 5 -11.82 -2.21 -5.00
N ASP A 6 -12.97 -2.81 -5.32
CA ASP A 6 -13.39 -4.09 -4.73
C ASP A 6 -12.37 -5.21 -5.06
N GLU A 7 -11.87 -5.24 -6.29
CA GLU A 7 -10.90 -6.25 -6.75
C GLU A 7 -9.51 -6.06 -6.10
N ILE A 8 -9.03 -4.82 -5.90
CA ILE A 8 -7.81 -4.55 -5.13
C ILE A 8 -7.94 -5.11 -3.70
N VAL A 9 -9.08 -4.84 -3.05
CA VAL A 9 -9.34 -5.30 -1.67
C VAL A 9 -9.47 -6.82 -1.61
N ARG A 10 -10.14 -7.44 -2.58
CA ARG A 10 -10.26 -8.90 -2.70
C ARG A 10 -8.89 -9.57 -2.87
N LEU A 11 -8.05 -9.03 -3.75
CA LEU A 11 -6.69 -9.52 -3.97
C LEU A 11 -5.80 -9.33 -2.73
N ALA A 12 -5.82 -8.15 -2.11
CA ALA A 12 -5.03 -7.88 -0.91
C ALA A 12 -5.36 -8.82 0.25
N ASN A 13 -6.65 -9.08 0.49
CA ASN A 13 -7.07 -10.08 1.46
C ASN A 13 -6.63 -11.49 1.04
N ALA A 14 -6.81 -11.91 -0.21
CA ALA A 14 -6.42 -13.24 -0.67
C ALA A 14 -4.91 -13.54 -0.53
N GLU A 15 -4.04 -12.56 -0.77
CA GLU A 15 -2.59 -12.72 -0.53
C GLU A 15 -2.26 -12.77 0.98
N TRP A 16 -2.97 -12.01 1.82
CA TRP A 16 -2.85 -12.11 3.28
C TRP A 16 -3.37 -13.46 3.81
N GLU A 17 -4.44 -14.01 3.22
CA GLU A 17 -4.92 -15.37 3.53
C GLU A 17 -3.89 -16.43 3.15
N PHE A 18 -3.25 -16.28 1.98
CA PHE A 18 -2.18 -17.17 1.52
C PHE A 18 -0.98 -17.17 2.48
N PHE A 19 -0.49 -15.99 2.89
CA PHE A 19 0.62 -15.82 3.83
C PHE A 19 0.27 -16.15 5.31
N GLY A 20 -0.71 -17.03 5.56
CA GLY A 20 -1.05 -17.52 6.90
C GLY A 20 -1.78 -16.51 7.80
N LYS A 21 -2.13 -15.33 7.29
CA LYS A 21 -2.82 -14.23 7.96
C LYS A 21 -2.01 -13.58 9.11
N GLN A 22 -0.80 -13.09 8.84
CA GLN A 22 -0.05 -12.32 9.83
C GLN A 22 -0.81 -11.03 10.24
N GLU A 23 -0.91 -10.74 11.53
CA GLU A 23 -1.66 -9.58 12.06
C GLU A 23 -0.92 -8.79 13.13
N PHE A 24 -1.09 -7.46 13.08
CA PHE A 24 -0.66 -6.51 14.10
C PHE A 24 -1.85 -5.72 14.67
N ASP A 25 -1.86 -5.54 16.00
CA ASP A 25 -2.87 -4.76 16.72
C ASP A 25 -2.71 -3.24 16.54
N VAL A 26 -3.62 -2.47 17.17
CA VAL A 26 -3.65 -1.00 17.10
C VAL A 26 -2.53 -0.31 17.91
N ASP A 27 -1.79 -1.07 18.72
CA ASP A 27 -0.58 -0.61 19.41
C ASP A 27 0.70 -1.07 18.68
N GLY A 28 0.55 -1.67 17.49
CA GLY A 28 1.66 -2.15 16.65
C GLY A 28 2.28 -3.49 17.08
N ARG A 29 1.68 -4.22 18.03
CA ARG A 29 2.18 -5.54 18.44
C ARG A 29 1.74 -6.61 17.44
N LYS A 30 2.62 -7.54 17.09
CA LYS A 30 2.20 -8.73 16.33
C LYS A 30 1.33 -9.60 17.24
N VAL A 31 0.08 -9.85 16.84
CA VAL A 31 -0.89 -10.67 17.59
C VAL A 31 -1.17 -12.02 16.93
N ARG A 32 -0.68 -12.21 15.70
CA ARG A 32 -0.70 -13.48 14.97
C ARG A 32 0.47 -13.54 14.00
N ASP A 33 1.28 -14.59 14.09
CA ASP A 33 2.26 -14.93 13.07
C ASP A 33 1.58 -15.47 11.79
N GLY A 34 2.18 -15.15 10.66
CA GLY A 34 1.91 -15.79 9.37
C GLY A 34 3.17 -16.49 8.88
N MET A 35 3.22 -16.79 7.58
CA MET A 35 4.37 -17.44 6.96
C MET A 35 5.41 -16.39 6.54
N ASP A 36 6.69 -16.71 6.69
CA ASP A 36 7.83 -15.87 6.29
C ASP A 36 8.13 -16.02 4.79
N GLU A 37 8.53 -14.94 4.13
CA GLU A 37 8.85 -14.90 2.71
C GLU A 37 10.01 -15.82 2.28
N THR A 38 10.82 -16.30 3.22
CA THR A 38 11.90 -17.28 2.96
C THR A 38 11.41 -18.74 2.90
N GLU A 39 10.20 -19.03 3.40
CA GLU A 39 9.64 -20.39 3.44
C GLU A 39 9.23 -20.91 2.05
N ASP A 40 9.28 -22.23 1.85
CA ASP A 40 8.93 -22.86 0.58
C ASP A 40 7.42 -22.72 0.27
N GLY A 41 7.13 -22.18 -0.91
CA GLY A 41 5.81 -21.71 -1.34
C GLY A 41 5.70 -20.18 -1.32
N PHE A 42 6.40 -19.51 -0.41
CA PHE A 42 6.26 -18.08 -0.15
C PHE A 42 7.29 -17.25 -0.93
N TRP A 43 8.55 -17.69 -0.99
CA TRP A 43 9.55 -17.01 -1.86
C TRP A 43 9.13 -17.07 -3.34
N GLN A 44 8.55 -18.19 -3.80
CA GLN A 44 7.98 -18.31 -5.16
C GLN A 44 6.86 -17.29 -5.40
N ARG A 45 6.03 -17.02 -4.38
CA ARG A 45 4.96 -16.00 -4.44
C ARG A 45 5.53 -14.59 -4.53
N VAL A 46 6.61 -14.29 -3.81
CA VAL A 46 7.36 -13.03 -3.94
C VAL A 46 7.97 -12.88 -5.34
N GLY A 47 8.51 -13.95 -5.93
CA GLY A 47 8.96 -13.96 -7.33
C GLY A 47 7.85 -13.61 -8.33
N ILE A 48 6.62 -14.08 -8.10
CA ILE A 48 5.45 -13.68 -8.89
C ILE A 48 5.16 -12.17 -8.75
N TYR A 49 5.25 -11.61 -7.53
CA TYR A 49 5.07 -10.16 -7.35
C TYR A 49 6.12 -9.36 -8.15
N TRP A 50 7.40 -9.75 -8.11
CA TRP A 50 8.48 -9.08 -8.87
C TRP A 50 8.19 -9.04 -10.37
N ARG A 51 7.86 -10.20 -10.94
CA ARG A 51 7.57 -10.36 -12.37
C ARG A 51 6.29 -9.65 -12.77
N ASP A 52 5.15 -9.96 -12.13
CA ASP A 52 3.84 -9.48 -12.56
C ASP A 52 3.58 -8.03 -12.12
N GLY A 53 4.12 -7.58 -10.98
CA GLY A 53 3.97 -6.21 -10.51
C GLY A 53 4.86 -5.22 -11.27
N THR A 54 6.14 -5.56 -11.47
CA THR A 54 7.17 -4.60 -11.94
C THR A 54 7.99 -5.03 -13.15
N GLY A 55 7.76 -6.23 -13.71
CA GLY A 55 8.55 -6.77 -14.81
C GLY A 55 9.97 -7.19 -14.42
N LYS A 56 10.27 -7.29 -13.11
CA LYS A 56 11.59 -7.68 -12.61
C LYS A 56 11.69 -9.20 -12.53
N ASN A 57 12.68 -9.77 -13.20
CA ASN A 57 12.98 -11.20 -13.13
C ASN A 57 13.82 -11.55 -11.89
N LEU A 58 13.23 -11.40 -10.70
CA LEU A 58 13.82 -11.81 -9.42
C LEU A 58 13.12 -13.06 -8.90
N THR A 59 13.87 -13.93 -8.22
CA THR A 59 13.36 -15.26 -7.81
C THR A 59 12.40 -15.18 -6.62
N GLY A 60 12.56 -14.16 -5.78
CA GLY A 60 11.96 -14.07 -4.45
C GLY A 60 12.90 -14.49 -3.32
N LYS A 61 13.96 -15.28 -3.59
CA LYS A 61 15.08 -15.51 -2.65
C LYS A 61 16.10 -14.37 -2.68
N ASN A 62 15.64 -13.14 -2.87
CA ASN A 62 16.46 -11.94 -3.02
C ASN A 62 16.01 -10.92 -1.96
N ASP A 63 16.30 -11.28 -0.71
CA ASP A 63 15.94 -10.59 0.54
C ASP A 63 16.58 -9.20 0.70
N ASP A 64 17.72 -8.96 0.03
CA ASP A 64 18.32 -7.62 -0.16
C ASP A 64 17.33 -6.53 -0.63
N PHE A 65 16.22 -6.90 -1.30
CA PHE A 65 15.30 -5.98 -1.94
C PHE A 65 13.89 -6.04 -1.34
N PRO A 66 13.40 -4.97 -0.67
CA PRO A 66 12.05 -4.94 -0.10
C PRO A 66 10.99 -4.94 -1.22
N TRP A 67 10.19 -6.01 -1.28
CA TRP A 67 9.17 -6.21 -2.32
C TRP A 67 7.82 -5.55 -2.01
N SER A 68 7.72 -4.77 -0.93
CA SER A 68 6.49 -4.06 -0.51
C SER A 68 5.88 -3.19 -1.62
N ALA A 69 6.70 -2.39 -2.31
CA ALA A 69 6.24 -1.51 -3.39
C ALA A 69 5.80 -2.29 -4.64
N THR A 70 6.48 -3.42 -4.87
CA THR A 70 6.24 -4.38 -5.94
C THR A 70 4.92 -5.12 -5.72
N PHE A 71 4.59 -5.49 -4.47
CA PHE A 71 3.30 -6.07 -4.08
C PHE A 71 2.13 -5.12 -4.37
N ILE A 72 2.23 -3.84 -3.98
CA ILE A 72 1.22 -2.83 -4.35
C ILE A 72 1.11 -2.72 -5.88
N SER A 73 2.24 -2.70 -6.60
CA SER A 73 2.24 -2.68 -8.07
C SER A 73 1.58 -3.92 -8.70
N TYR A 74 1.73 -5.10 -8.08
CA TYR A 74 1.05 -6.35 -8.45
C TYR A 74 -0.47 -6.26 -8.24
N LEU A 75 -0.92 -5.82 -7.05
CA LEU A 75 -2.36 -5.64 -6.76
C LEU A 75 -3.02 -4.70 -7.78
N MET A 76 -2.40 -3.54 -8.04
CA MET A 76 -2.92 -2.56 -9.00
C MET A 76 -2.99 -3.13 -10.43
N ARG A 77 -1.99 -3.92 -10.85
CA ARG A 77 -2.01 -4.51 -12.20
C ARG A 77 -3.08 -5.59 -12.33
N LYS A 78 -3.18 -6.50 -11.34
CA LYS A 78 -4.16 -7.59 -11.34
C LYS A 78 -5.60 -7.08 -11.27
N ALA A 79 -5.84 -5.99 -10.55
CA ALA A 79 -7.16 -5.35 -10.49
C ALA A 79 -7.53 -4.48 -11.71
N GLY A 80 -6.66 -4.34 -12.71
CA GLY A 80 -6.97 -3.57 -13.92
C GLY A 80 -6.81 -2.04 -13.79
N ALA A 81 -5.88 -1.56 -12.96
CA ALA A 81 -5.56 -0.13 -12.90
C ALA A 81 -5.03 0.43 -14.24
N ALA A 82 -4.53 -0.44 -15.13
CA ALA A 82 -3.99 -0.10 -16.44
C ALA A 82 -2.85 0.94 -16.35
N ASP A 83 -2.79 1.89 -17.27
CA ASP A 83 -1.83 3.00 -17.30
C ASP A 83 -2.04 4.05 -16.18
N ARG A 84 -3.19 4.03 -15.52
CA ARG A 84 -3.59 5.01 -14.48
C ARG A 84 -2.88 4.81 -13.14
N PHE A 85 -1.93 3.88 -13.03
CA PHE A 85 -1.05 3.70 -11.86
C PHE A 85 0.44 3.62 -12.26
N LYS A 86 1.32 4.27 -11.50
CA LYS A 86 2.76 4.32 -11.80
C LYS A 86 3.54 3.19 -11.14
N TYR A 87 3.41 1.98 -11.68
CA TYR A 87 4.10 0.77 -11.21
C TYR A 87 5.59 0.99 -10.93
N ASN A 88 6.06 0.60 -9.75
CA ASN A 88 7.47 0.68 -9.40
C ASN A 88 7.85 -0.20 -8.20
N ALA A 89 9.14 -0.51 -8.09
CA ALA A 89 9.74 -1.15 -6.93
C ALA A 89 10.07 -0.16 -5.78
N LEU A 90 9.69 1.12 -5.92
CA LEU A 90 9.87 2.17 -4.91
C LEU A 90 8.53 2.88 -4.64
N HIS A 91 8.07 2.87 -3.39
CA HIS A 91 6.81 3.52 -2.98
C HIS A 91 6.79 5.02 -3.34
N SER A 92 7.90 5.71 -3.09
CA SER A 92 8.08 7.13 -3.37
C SER A 92 7.80 7.53 -4.83
N VAL A 93 7.92 6.61 -5.80
CA VAL A 93 7.64 6.89 -7.22
C VAL A 93 6.15 7.11 -7.49
N TYR A 94 5.26 6.28 -6.94
CA TYR A 94 3.81 6.47 -7.11
C TYR A 94 3.19 7.41 -6.08
N ILE A 95 3.78 7.54 -4.88
CA ILE A 95 3.42 8.61 -3.94
C ILE A 95 3.68 10.00 -4.58
N ARG A 96 4.87 10.24 -5.14
CA ARG A 96 5.17 11.49 -5.91
C ARG A 96 4.29 11.66 -7.14
N ALA A 97 3.81 10.58 -7.75
CA ALA A 97 2.87 10.66 -8.87
C ALA A 97 1.47 11.11 -8.42
N ALA A 98 0.95 10.56 -7.32
CA ALA A 98 -0.38 10.87 -6.79
C ALA A 98 -0.47 12.29 -6.20
N ILE A 99 0.58 12.75 -5.50
CA ILE A 99 0.67 14.13 -5.00
C ILE A 99 0.65 15.10 -6.20
N LYS A 100 1.57 14.92 -7.17
CA LYS A 100 1.66 15.75 -8.37
C LYS A 100 0.44 15.66 -9.29
N ALA A 101 -0.28 14.54 -9.30
CA ALA A 101 -1.52 14.41 -10.03
C ALA A 101 -2.61 15.33 -9.45
N ARG A 102 -2.73 15.40 -8.12
CA ARG A 102 -3.68 16.30 -7.46
C ARG A 102 -3.30 17.77 -7.65
N GLU A 103 -2.02 18.12 -7.42
CA GLU A 103 -1.49 19.49 -7.64
C GLU A 103 -1.84 20.05 -9.03
N ARG A 104 -1.84 19.18 -10.04
CA ARG A 104 -2.08 19.52 -11.45
C ARG A 104 -3.53 19.30 -11.90
N GLY A 105 -4.43 18.88 -11.00
CA GLY A 105 -5.81 18.50 -11.34
C GLY A 105 -5.93 17.35 -12.34
N ASN A 106 -4.89 16.50 -12.49
CA ASN A 106 -4.87 15.40 -13.45
C ASN A 106 -5.88 14.31 -13.05
N LYS A 107 -7.03 14.31 -13.73
CA LYS A 107 -8.13 13.37 -13.48
C LYS A 107 -7.87 11.95 -13.98
N ALA A 108 -6.95 11.76 -14.94
CA ALA A 108 -6.67 10.45 -15.53
C ALA A 108 -5.80 9.56 -14.64
N TYR A 109 -4.91 10.16 -13.83
CA TYR A 109 -4.16 9.36 -12.86
C TYR A 109 -5.08 8.86 -11.72
N GLY A 110 -4.98 7.57 -11.42
CA GLY A 110 -5.91 6.82 -10.59
C GLY A 110 -5.83 7.10 -9.09
N PHE A 111 -4.88 7.92 -8.63
CA PHE A 111 -4.71 8.28 -7.22
C PHE A 111 -4.40 9.76 -7.03
N TRP A 112 -5.00 10.39 -6.02
CA TRP A 112 -4.68 11.77 -5.61
C TRP A 112 -4.15 11.80 -4.18
N GLY A 113 -3.02 12.47 -3.95
CA GLY A 113 -2.40 12.57 -2.63
C GLY A 113 -2.99 13.68 -1.75
N PHE A 114 -3.26 13.36 -0.49
CA PHE A 114 -3.73 14.29 0.55
C PHE A 114 -2.88 14.17 1.83
N ARG A 115 -2.69 15.27 2.56
CA ARG A 115 -2.15 15.22 3.93
C ARG A 115 -3.15 14.52 4.85
N LEU A 116 -2.68 13.90 5.93
CA LEU A 116 -3.54 13.15 6.87
C LEU A 116 -4.69 14.00 7.44
N ALA A 117 -4.45 15.31 7.63
CA ALA A 117 -5.44 16.25 8.17
C ALA A 117 -6.51 16.71 7.16
N GLU A 118 -6.34 16.43 5.86
CA GLU A 118 -7.26 16.90 4.81
C GLU A 118 -8.48 15.99 4.60
N ARG A 119 -8.33 14.67 4.79
CA ARG A 119 -9.45 13.71 4.66
C ARG A 119 -9.24 12.37 5.39
N PRO A 120 -10.32 11.71 5.81
CA PRO A 120 -10.28 10.31 6.22
C PRO A 120 -9.76 9.36 5.13
N PRO A 121 -8.96 8.32 5.46
CA PRO A 121 -8.67 7.22 4.56
C PRO A 121 -9.88 6.30 4.41
N GLU A 122 -10.24 5.96 3.18
CA GLU A 122 -11.37 5.10 2.82
C GLU A 122 -10.91 3.78 2.19
N ILE A 123 -11.81 2.79 2.10
CA ILE A 123 -11.50 1.46 1.57
C ILE A 123 -11.00 1.56 0.11
N GLY A 124 -9.87 0.91 -0.17
CA GLY A 124 -9.16 0.95 -1.45
C GLY A 124 -8.05 2.01 -1.53
N ASP A 125 -8.00 2.99 -0.62
CA ASP A 125 -6.91 3.98 -0.55
C ASP A 125 -5.56 3.33 -0.21
N LEU A 126 -4.47 4.04 -0.49
CA LEU A 126 -3.15 3.74 0.09
C LEU A 126 -2.83 4.74 1.20
N VAL A 127 -2.50 4.27 2.40
CA VAL A 127 -1.89 5.10 3.46
C VAL A 127 -0.37 4.96 3.39
N CYS A 128 0.37 6.04 3.61
CA CYS A 128 1.81 6.09 3.35
C CYS A 128 2.62 6.67 4.52
N TYR A 129 3.73 6.01 4.85
CA TYR A 129 4.68 6.43 5.88
C TYR A 129 6.12 6.51 5.38
N SER A 130 6.93 7.36 6.02
CA SER A 130 8.35 7.47 5.74
C SER A 130 9.16 6.39 6.44
N ARG A 131 10.30 6.01 5.87
CA ARG A 131 11.36 5.23 6.53
C ARG A 131 12.70 6.00 6.56
N GLU A 132 12.65 7.32 6.41
CA GLU A 132 13.76 8.26 6.59
C GLU A 132 13.27 9.64 7.10
N ALA A 133 14.11 10.32 7.87
CA ALA A 133 13.76 11.59 8.50
C ALA A 133 13.64 12.75 7.49
N GLY A 134 12.79 13.74 7.81
CA GLY A 134 12.62 14.97 7.01
C GLY A 134 11.70 14.84 5.80
N ILE A 135 11.09 13.67 5.58
CA ILE A 135 10.06 13.44 4.55
C ILE A 135 8.68 13.75 5.11
N SER A 136 7.90 14.53 4.37
CA SER A 136 6.49 14.82 4.61
C SER A 136 5.72 14.86 3.29
N PHE A 137 4.46 15.28 3.33
CA PHE A 137 3.68 15.54 2.11
C PHE A 137 4.30 16.66 1.27
N ASP A 138 4.61 17.77 1.92
CA ASP A 138 5.14 18.99 1.32
C ASP A 138 6.64 18.87 1.01
N THR A 139 7.42 18.30 1.93
CA THR A 139 8.88 18.18 1.83
C THR A 139 9.26 16.76 1.45
N GLN A 140 9.57 16.50 0.17
CA GLN A 140 10.03 15.17 -0.25
C GLN A 140 10.99 15.19 -1.45
N SER A 141 12.06 14.41 -1.32
CA SER A 141 13.14 14.25 -2.31
C SER A 141 12.66 13.50 -3.56
N THR A 142 13.48 13.38 -4.61
CA THR A 142 13.09 12.63 -5.83
C THR A 142 12.97 11.12 -5.62
N SER A 143 13.67 10.56 -4.64
CA SER A 143 13.58 9.17 -4.21
C SER A 143 13.88 9.09 -2.72
N TYR A 144 12.97 8.52 -1.94
CA TYR A 144 13.05 8.39 -0.48
C TYR A 144 12.54 7.02 -0.02
N LYS A 145 13.12 6.51 1.07
CA LYS A 145 12.67 5.32 1.78
C LYS A 145 11.28 5.58 2.36
N SER A 146 10.32 4.76 1.97
CA SER A 146 8.91 4.90 2.31
C SER A 146 8.18 3.58 2.15
N HIS A 147 6.99 3.48 2.71
CA HIS A 147 6.10 2.33 2.58
C HIS A 147 4.65 2.80 2.43
N SER A 148 3.81 1.94 1.84
CA SER A 148 2.38 2.16 1.75
C SER A 148 1.60 0.85 1.85
N ASP A 149 0.52 0.87 2.62
CA ASP A 149 -0.41 -0.24 2.81
C ASP A 149 -1.78 0.12 2.21
N VAL A 150 -2.53 -0.85 1.69
CA VAL A 150 -3.87 -0.62 1.15
C VAL A 150 -4.95 -0.78 2.23
N VAL A 151 -5.88 0.16 2.30
CA VAL A 151 -7.03 0.11 3.22
C VAL A 151 -8.02 -0.95 2.75
N VAL A 152 -8.24 -1.99 3.56
CA VAL A 152 -9.16 -3.10 3.26
C VAL A 152 -10.40 -3.14 4.16
N GLY A 153 -10.40 -2.41 5.27
CA GLY A 153 -11.53 -2.29 6.18
C GLY A 153 -11.47 -0.98 6.96
N ARG A 154 -12.63 -0.51 7.43
CA ARG A 154 -12.78 0.77 8.14
C ARG A 154 -13.90 0.66 9.17
N SER A 155 -13.66 1.18 10.37
CA SER A 155 -14.66 1.47 11.40
C SER A 155 -14.61 2.96 11.73
N GLU A 156 -15.42 3.43 12.68
CA GLU A 156 -15.36 4.82 13.15
C GLU A 156 -13.98 5.21 13.68
N ARG A 157 -13.25 4.26 14.29
CA ARG A 157 -12.06 4.51 15.13
C ARG A 157 -10.77 3.84 14.65
N ALA A 158 -10.84 3.01 13.62
CA ALA A 158 -9.68 2.34 13.05
C ALA A 158 -9.87 2.04 11.56
N ILE A 159 -8.75 1.91 10.86
CA ILE A 159 -8.68 1.23 9.56
C ILE A 159 -7.90 -0.07 9.69
N GLN A 160 -8.25 -1.05 8.87
CA GLN A 160 -7.45 -2.24 8.63
C GLN A 160 -6.74 -2.06 7.29
N VAL A 161 -5.42 -2.24 7.28
CA VAL A 161 -4.58 -2.07 6.09
C VAL A 161 -3.74 -3.31 5.84
N ILE A 162 -3.47 -3.64 4.57
CA ILE A 162 -2.63 -4.77 4.17
C ILE A 162 -1.43 -4.29 3.35
N GLY A 163 -0.26 -4.86 3.63
CA GLY A 163 0.98 -4.61 2.88
C GLY A 163 1.90 -5.82 2.83
N GLY A 164 2.67 -5.94 1.75
CA GLY A 164 3.72 -6.93 1.58
C GLY A 164 5.05 -6.49 2.22
N ASN A 165 5.93 -7.44 2.52
CA ASN A 165 7.21 -7.22 3.23
C ASN A 165 7.05 -6.38 4.52
N VAL A 166 5.99 -6.68 5.28
CA VAL A 166 5.76 -6.16 6.63
C VAL A 166 5.98 -7.32 7.59
N GLY A 167 7.08 -7.30 8.34
CA GLY A 167 7.50 -8.46 9.15
C GLY A 167 7.68 -9.72 8.28
N ASN A 168 8.43 -9.58 7.18
CA ASN A 168 8.73 -10.64 6.21
C ASN A 168 7.52 -11.35 5.57
N SER A 169 6.33 -10.71 5.56
CA SER A 169 5.09 -11.37 5.14
C SER A 169 4.12 -10.39 4.48
N VAL A 170 3.01 -10.90 3.92
CA VAL A 170 1.83 -10.08 3.64
C VAL A 170 1.01 -9.98 4.93
N SER A 171 1.03 -8.81 5.56
CA SER A 171 0.48 -8.61 6.90
C SER A 171 -0.69 -7.62 6.91
N ARG A 172 -1.64 -7.85 7.82
CA ARG A 172 -2.69 -6.88 8.18
C ARG A 172 -2.25 -6.09 9.41
N LYS A 173 -2.43 -4.77 9.38
CA LYS A 173 -2.25 -3.86 10.52
C LYS A 173 -3.56 -3.14 10.83
N THR A 174 -3.85 -2.92 12.10
CA THR A 174 -4.92 -2.01 12.55
C THR A 174 -4.32 -0.66 12.87
N LEU A 175 -4.82 0.43 12.27
CA LEU A 175 -4.30 1.79 12.49
C LEU A 175 -5.36 2.73 13.08
N LYS A 176 -4.95 3.62 13.98
CA LYS A 176 -5.85 4.44 14.80
C LYS A 176 -6.40 5.69 14.09
N LEU A 177 -7.69 5.97 14.29
CA LEU A 177 -8.35 7.20 13.82
C LEU A 177 -8.82 8.10 14.99
N ASP A 178 -8.96 9.40 14.71
CA ASP A 178 -9.52 10.37 15.65
C ASP A 178 -11.07 10.43 15.66
N ASN A 179 -11.65 11.42 16.36
CA ASN A 179 -13.10 11.69 16.37
C ASN A 179 -13.67 12.09 14.99
N ARG A 180 -12.82 12.45 14.02
CA ARG A 180 -13.17 12.92 12.68
C ARG A 180 -12.87 11.84 11.61
N GLY A 181 -12.41 10.67 12.02
CA GLY A 181 -12.01 9.57 11.13
C GLY A 181 -10.68 9.80 10.40
N LEU A 182 -9.90 10.80 10.81
CA LEU A 182 -8.56 11.11 10.26
C LEU A 182 -7.52 10.16 10.86
N LEU A 183 -6.47 9.84 10.09
CA LEU A 183 -5.38 8.97 10.57
C LEU A 183 -4.54 9.70 11.62
N THR A 184 -4.54 9.18 12.84
CA THR A 184 -3.73 9.68 13.98
C THR A 184 -2.92 8.56 14.63
N ASP A 185 -2.61 7.55 13.83
CA ASP A 185 -1.71 6.46 14.19
C ASP A 185 -0.27 6.98 14.37
N GLN A 186 0.47 6.39 15.31
CA GLN A 186 1.83 6.79 15.66
C GLN A 186 2.84 5.63 15.60
N SER A 187 2.48 4.49 15.01
CA SER A 187 3.41 3.35 14.86
C SER A 187 4.56 3.67 13.89
N HIS A 188 4.33 4.61 12.97
CA HIS A 188 5.24 5.05 11.91
C HIS A 188 5.07 6.55 11.61
N ASP A 189 6.02 7.14 10.87
CA ASP A 189 5.95 8.50 10.32
C ASP A 189 4.94 8.59 9.15
N TRP A 190 3.66 8.39 9.43
CA TRP A 190 2.56 8.54 8.48
C TRP A 190 2.48 9.99 7.98
N PHE A 191 2.40 10.21 6.66
CA PHE A 191 2.40 11.56 6.09
C PHE A 191 1.39 11.82 4.96
N CYS A 192 0.88 10.77 4.31
CA CYS A 192 0.02 10.92 3.13
C CYS A 192 -1.05 9.84 3.02
N VAL A 193 -2.23 10.24 2.53
CA VAL A 193 -3.31 9.35 2.07
C VAL A 193 -3.46 9.52 0.57
N LEU A 194 -3.28 8.43 -0.20
CA LEU A 194 -3.56 8.42 -1.63
C LEU A 194 -5.01 7.97 -1.82
N GLN A 195 -5.89 8.93 -2.11
CA GLN A 195 -7.27 8.66 -2.48
C GLN A 195 -7.30 7.79 -3.74
N ASN A 196 -7.89 6.61 -3.65
CA ASN A 196 -8.13 5.76 -4.80
C ASN A 196 -9.29 6.34 -5.63
N ARG A 197 -9.03 6.53 -6.91
CA ARG A 197 -9.98 7.08 -7.89
C ARG A 197 -10.20 6.14 -9.06
N LEU A 198 -9.72 4.89 -9.05
CA LEU A 198 -9.68 4.02 -10.23
C LEU A 198 -11.04 3.69 -10.87
N ASP A 199 -12.15 3.84 -10.14
CA ASP A 199 -13.51 3.72 -10.71
C ASP A 199 -14.05 5.02 -11.34
N THR A 200 -13.34 6.15 -11.15
CA THR A 200 -13.76 7.51 -11.52
C THR A 200 -12.67 8.34 -12.23
N ALA A 201 -11.51 7.73 -12.46
CA ALA A 201 -10.40 8.30 -13.21
C ALA A 201 -10.58 7.95 -14.69
N ASN A 202 -10.91 8.96 -15.50
CA ASN A 202 -11.06 8.83 -16.93
C ASN A 202 -9.82 8.16 -17.55
N SER A 203 -10.04 7.15 -18.38
CA SER A 203 -9.12 6.77 -19.47
C SER A 203 -9.17 7.83 -20.56
#